data_AF-A0A1X7SKS1-F1
#
_entry.id   AF-A0A1X7SKS1-F1
#
_cell.length_a   1.000
_cell.length_b   1.000
_cell.length_c   1.000
_cell.angle_alpha   90.00
_cell.angle_beta   90.00
_cell.angle_gamma   90.00
#
_symmetry.space_group_name_H-M   'P 1'
#
loop_
_entity.id
_entity.type
_entity.pdbx_description
1 polymer ?
#
loop_
_entity_poly.entity_id
_entity_poly.type
_entity_poly.pdbx_seq_one_letter_code
_entity_poly.pdbx_strand_id
1 'polypeptide(L)' 'MKFSTHDHDNDAHHGLNCANHFKAAWWYNECHHSNLNGQYLAGTHKKRGDGVNWFGFKDHDYSLKVSEMKIRIRRK' A
#
# COMPACT_ATOMS: atom_id res chain seq x y z
N MET A 1 6.40 -2.00 11.47
CA MET A 1 5.20 -2.58 10.82
C MET A 1 5.43 -4.04 10.57
N LYS A 2 4.48 -4.89 10.96
CA LYS A 2 4.43 -6.28 10.53
C LYS A 2 3.67 -6.34 9.20
N PHE A 3 3.77 -7.48 8.51
CA PHE A 3 3.03 -7.68 7.26
C PHE A 3 1.58 -8.07 7.59
N SER A 4 0.62 -7.42 6.94
CA SER A 4 -0.81 -7.66 7.12
C SER A 4 -1.49 -8.04 5.81
N THR A 5 -2.46 -8.94 5.87
CA THR A 5 -3.32 -9.39 4.78
C THR A 5 -4.79 -9.23 5.18
N HIS A 6 -5.72 -9.43 4.25
CA HIS A 6 -7.15 -9.26 4.55
C HIS A 6 -7.68 -10.19 5.65
N ASP A 7 -7.03 -11.35 5.85
CA ASP A 7 -7.37 -12.43 6.77
C ASP A 7 -6.43 -12.49 7.99
N HIS A 8 -5.38 -11.68 8.02
CA HIS A 8 -4.41 -11.66 9.10
C HIS A 8 -3.96 -10.23 9.39
N ASP A 9 -4.61 -9.64 10.40
CA ASP A 9 -4.40 -8.25 10.80
C ASP A 9 -3.24 -8.13 11.81
N ASN A 10 -2.14 -7.54 11.33
CA ASN A 10 -0.96 -7.22 12.14
C ASN A 10 -0.58 -5.73 12.07
N ASP A 11 -1.50 -4.89 11.58
CA ASP A 11 -1.21 -3.47 11.47
C ASP A 11 -1.37 -2.78 12.83
N ALA A 12 -0.96 -1.51 12.90
CA ALA A 12 -0.97 -0.76 14.15
C ALA A 12 -2.26 0.07 14.32
N HIS A 13 -3.19 0.02 13.35
CA HIS A 13 -4.40 0.81 13.40
C HIS A 13 -5.42 0.14 14.31
N HIS A 14 -5.85 0.85 15.35
CA HIS A 14 -6.89 0.34 16.23
C HIS A 14 -8.26 0.37 15.53
N GLY A 15 -8.91 -0.79 15.43
CA GLY A 15 -10.29 -0.92 14.93
C GLY A 15 -10.45 -0.89 13.41
N LEU A 16 -9.36 -0.93 12.64
CA LEU A 16 -9.41 -1.01 11.18
C LEU A 16 -8.35 -1.99 10.68
N ASN A 17 -8.78 -3.03 9.97
CA ASN A 17 -7.84 -3.85 9.19
C ASN A 17 -7.49 -3.09 7.89
N CYS A 18 -6.29 -2.51 7.84
CA CYS A 18 -5.81 -1.71 6.73
C CYS A 18 -5.73 -2.50 5.42
N ALA A 19 -5.31 -3.76 5.50
CA ALA A 19 -5.21 -4.64 4.33
C ALA A 19 -6.57 -4.89 3.67
N ASN A 20 -7.61 -5.10 4.48
CA ASN A 20 -8.97 -5.23 3.98
C ASN A 20 -9.54 -3.90 3.45
N HIS A 21 -9.22 -2.76 4.09
CA HIS A 21 -9.75 -1.45 3.69
C HIS A 21 -9.12 -0.94 2.37
N PHE A 22 -7.78 -0.99 2.29
CA PHE A 22 -6.97 -0.49 1.17
C PHE A 22 -6.62 -1.55 0.12
N LYS A 23 -7.25 -2.73 0.22
CA LYS A 23 -7.30 -3.75 -0.83
C LYS A 23 -5.93 -4.24 -1.28
N ALA A 24 -5.05 -4.47 -0.31
CA ALA A 24 -3.71 -4.98 -0.56
C ALA A 24 -3.11 -5.65 0.68
N ALA A 25 -2.08 -6.47 0.44
CA ALA A 25 -1.21 -6.95 1.49
C ALA A 25 0.06 -6.09 1.52
N TRP A 26 0.40 -5.55 2.68
CA TRP A 26 1.54 -4.67 2.84
C TRP A 26 2.06 -4.68 4.27
N TRP A 27 3.22 -4.06 4.47
CA TRP A 27 3.65 -3.66 5.80
C TRP A 27 2.87 -2.40 6.17
N TYR A 28 1.78 -2.54 6.93
CA TYR A 28 0.93 -1.41 7.36
C TYR A 28 1.26 -0.97 8.80
N ASN A 29 1.13 0.34 9.08
CA ASN A 29 1.21 0.94 10.42
C ASN A 29 -0.20 1.36 10.81
N GLU A 30 -0.44 2.66 11.01
CA GLU A 30 -1.75 3.29 10.81
C GLU A 30 -2.02 3.36 9.30
N CYS A 31 -2.14 2.19 8.69
CA CYS A 31 -2.24 1.95 7.26
C CYS A 31 -0.98 2.40 6.50
N HIS A 32 -1.04 3.36 5.57
CA HIS A 32 0.09 3.59 4.67
C HIS A 32 0.27 4.98 4.08
N HIS A 33 1.54 5.28 3.77
CA HIS A 33 1.93 6.27 2.76
C HIS A 33 2.26 5.63 1.39
N SER A 34 2.45 4.31 1.33
CA SER A 34 2.71 3.56 0.10
C SER A 34 1.88 2.28 0.07
N ASN A 35 1.28 1.99 -1.07
CA ASN A 35 0.46 0.79 -1.27
C ASN A 35 0.75 0.19 -2.65
N LEU A 36 2.00 -0.24 -2.86
CA LEU A 36 2.45 -0.68 -4.19
C LEU A 36 1.80 -2.00 -4.65
N ASN A 37 1.19 -2.73 -3.72
CA ASN A 37 0.39 -3.94 -3.96
C ASN A 37 -1.13 -3.64 -4.06
N GLY A 38 -1.52 -2.37 -4.06
CA GLY A 38 -2.91 -1.91 -4.20
C GLY A 38 -3.53 -2.24 -5.54
N GLN A 39 -4.81 -1.91 -5.68
CA GLN A 39 -5.53 -2.17 -6.93
C GLN A 39 -4.94 -1.33 -8.08
N TYR A 40 -4.91 -1.92 -9.27
CA TYR A 40 -4.55 -1.16 -10.46
C TYR A 40 -5.74 -0.33 -10.94
N LEU A 41 -5.75 0.97 -10.61
CA LEU A 41 -6.87 1.88 -10.92
C LEU A 41 -6.60 2.86 -12.08
N ALA A 42 -5.47 2.68 -12.78
CA ALA A 42 -5.12 3.39 -14.01
C ALA A 42 -5.17 4.94 -13.94
N GLY A 43 -4.49 5.53 -12.94
CA GLY A 43 -4.36 6.98 -12.78
C GLY A 43 -5.26 7.54 -11.68
N THR A 44 -5.85 8.72 -11.89
CA THR A 44 -6.68 9.38 -10.87
C THR A 44 -7.95 8.59 -10.57
N HIS A 45 -8.26 8.37 -9.30
CA HIS A 45 -9.41 7.59 -8.85
C HIS A 45 -10.08 8.23 -7.62
N LYS A 46 -11.37 7.93 -7.41
CA LYS A 46 -12.19 8.58 -6.36
C LYS A 46 -11.88 8.10 -4.95
N LYS A 47 -11.65 6.79 -4.78
CA LYS A 47 -11.42 6.20 -3.46
C LYS A 47 -9.94 6.36 -3.11
N ARG A 48 -9.62 7.06 -2.03
CA ARG A 48 -8.22 7.34 -1.66
C ARG A 48 -7.56 6.09 -1.08
N GLY A 49 -6.35 5.79 -1.54
CA GLY A 49 -5.42 4.86 -0.90
C GLY A 49 -5.53 3.39 -1.31
N ASP A 50 -6.58 2.99 -2.02
CA ASP A 50 -6.79 1.59 -2.39
C ASP A 50 -6.20 1.20 -3.76
N GLY A 51 -5.45 2.12 -4.38
CA GLY A 51 -4.74 1.91 -5.63
C GLY A 51 -3.25 1.63 -5.43
N VAL A 52 -2.49 1.54 -6.53
CA VAL A 52 -1.01 1.51 -6.49
C VAL A 52 -0.49 2.89 -6.08
N ASN A 53 -0.52 3.21 -4.80
CA ASN A 53 -0.29 4.57 -4.31
C ASN A 53 1.13 4.82 -3.76
N TRP A 54 1.61 6.04 -3.95
CA TRP A 54 2.83 6.57 -3.34
C TRP A 54 2.62 8.03 -2.96
N PHE A 55 2.27 8.27 -1.69
CA PHE A 55 1.84 9.57 -1.17
C PHE A 55 2.83 10.70 -1.49
N GLY A 56 4.13 10.47 -1.26
CA GLY A 56 5.17 11.45 -1.52
C GLY A 56 5.41 11.81 -2.99
N PHE A 57 4.68 11.21 -3.93
CA PHE A 57 4.81 11.50 -5.37
C PHE A 57 3.50 11.99 -6.00
N LYS A 58 2.39 11.27 -5.80
CA LYS A 58 1.09 11.56 -6.44
C LYS A 58 -0.09 11.50 -5.47
N ASP A 59 0.14 11.64 -4.16
CA ASP A 59 -0.90 11.51 -3.12
C ASP A 59 -1.59 10.11 -3.17
N HIS A 60 -2.75 9.97 -2.52
CA HIS A 60 -3.52 8.73 -2.39
C HIS A 60 -4.65 8.59 -3.43
N ASP A 61 -4.93 9.62 -4.23
CA ASP A 61 -5.97 9.64 -5.25
C ASP A 61 -5.46 9.30 -6.66
N TYR A 62 -4.18 8.90 -6.77
CA TYR A 62 -3.57 8.47 -8.03
C TYR A 62 -2.90 7.10 -7.91
N SER A 63 -3.35 6.16 -8.74
CA SER A 63 -2.75 4.83 -8.88
C SER A 63 -1.68 4.87 -9.97
N LEU A 64 -0.45 4.56 -9.61
CA LEU A 64 0.68 4.46 -10.52
C LEU A 64 0.44 3.39 -11.59
N LYS A 65 0.94 3.65 -12.80
CA LYS A 65 0.83 2.71 -13.93
C LYS A 65 1.69 1.46 -13.73
N VAL A 66 2.85 1.62 -13.11
CA VAL A 66 3.84 0.56 -12.90
C VAL A 66 4.49 0.78 -11.54
N SER A 67 4.70 -0.30 -10.79
CA SER A 67 5.56 -0.36 -9.61
C SER A 67 6.52 -1.54 -9.76
N GLU A 68 7.79 -1.33 -9.42
CA GLU A 68 8.79 -2.39 -9.39
C GLU A 68 9.60 -2.26 -8.09
N MET A 69 9.66 -3.33 -7.30
CA MET A 69 10.54 -3.43 -6.14
C MET A 69 11.68 -4.38 -6.47
N LYS A 70 12.93 -3.89 -6.39
CA LYS A 70 14.13 -4.66 -6.72
C LYS A 70 15.12 -4.54 -5.57
N ILE A 71 15.75 -5.65 -5.21
CA ILE A 71 16.82 -5.70 -4.21
C ILE A 71 18.13 -6.08 -4.88
N ARG A 72 19.25 -5.61 -4.33
CA ARG A 72 20.60 -5.99 -4.76
C ARG A 72 21.46 -6.26 -3.53
N ILE A 73 22.21 -7.36 -3.57
CA ILE A 73 23.14 -7.72 -2.49
C ILE A 73 24.17 -6.60 -2.33
N ARG A 74 24.37 -6.12 -1.09
CA ARG A 74 25.48 -5.22 -0.79
C ARG A 74 26.75 -6.05 -0.68
N ARG A 75 27.72 -5.80 -1.57
CA ARG A 75 29.07 -6.37 -1.42
C ARG A 75 29.77 -5.64 -0.27
N LYS A 76 30.45 -6.41 0.58
CA LYS A 76 31.33 -5.88 1.62
C LYS A 76 32.61 -5.35 1.00
#